data_AF-A0A3R6MHF3-F1
#
_entry.id   AF-A0A3R6MHF3-F1
#
_cell.length_a   1.000
_cell.length_b   1.000
_cell.length_c   1.000
_cell.angle_alpha   90.00
_cell.angle_beta   90.00
_cell.angle_gamma   90.00
#
_symmetry.space_group_name_H-M   'P 1'
#
loop_
_entity.id
_entity.type
_entity.pdbx_description
1 polymer ?
#
loop_
_entity_poly.entity_id
_entity_poly.type
_entity_poly.pdbx_seq_one_letter_code
_entity_poly.pdbx_strand_id
1 'polypeptide(L)'
;MSRLVYERKSQMIPRPSCYCCKLPMVIERNKSHEDILYFDKHFYHRDCYLGMKKIRKKCYCCSEEMELEQNDENVLFYKQHYYHKNCFVNWCNEKKTVARKNASANIEKYVDAATTAVQELFEKKKCDSSSIAILQKQAEKRISDWFIGSDLCAFIRNEYDITEVPWTRIKEVIDGTSYRTETPIPAEDLLDMWERKIDVLRKANQKKLSKQGADEKVTPEMLIGYDMTILVNKYNSYLNWKEKQKILAAEKEHEKTENIVSQAITHGRPVENHKDESKKSNDINDLLDEIFG
;
A
#
# COMPACT_ATOMS: atom_id res chain seq x y z
N MET A 1 25.05 16.67 -17.21
CA MET A 1 25.47 16.13 -15.90
C MET A 1 24.85 14.76 -15.75
N SER A 2 25.64 13.74 -15.42
CA SER A 2 25.17 12.38 -15.18
C SER A 2 24.14 12.39 -14.04
N ARG A 3 23.00 11.71 -14.25
CA ARG A 3 21.96 11.53 -13.21
C ARG A 3 22.63 10.88 -12.00
N LEU A 4 22.57 11.50 -10.83
CA LEU A 4 23.18 10.93 -9.63
C LEU A 4 22.55 9.57 -9.35
N VAL A 5 23.37 8.53 -9.41
CA VAL A 5 22.98 7.19 -9.01
C VAL A 5 23.23 7.11 -7.51
N TYR A 6 22.17 7.14 -6.71
CA TYR A 6 22.24 6.86 -5.29
C TYR A 6 21.87 5.39 -5.05
N GLU A 7 22.52 4.78 -4.05
CA GLU A 7 22.28 3.38 -3.73
C GLU A 7 20.91 3.21 -3.05
N ARG A 8 20.03 2.43 -3.68
CA ARG A 8 18.72 2.08 -3.11
C ARG A 8 18.86 0.87 -2.22
N LYS A 9 18.31 0.96 -1.01
CA LYS A 9 18.31 -0.19 -0.09
C LYS A 9 17.49 -1.34 -0.67
N SER A 10 18.09 -2.51 -0.70
CA SER A 10 17.44 -3.77 -1.08
C SER A 10 16.57 -4.35 0.04
N GLN A 11 16.91 -4.04 1.30
CA GLN A 11 16.26 -4.59 2.50
C GLN A 11 15.88 -3.49 3.51
N MET A 12 14.79 -3.70 4.24
CA MET A 12 14.42 -2.87 5.40
C MET A 12 15.42 -3.03 6.55
N ILE A 13 16.05 -1.92 6.95
CA ILE A 13 17.04 -1.86 8.03
C ILE A 13 16.80 -0.60 8.91
N PRO A 14 16.62 -0.75 10.23
CA PRO A 14 16.71 -1.99 11.00
C PRO A 14 15.58 -2.98 10.65
N ARG A 15 15.85 -4.27 10.79
CA ARG A 15 14.88 -5.32 10.47
C ARG A 15 13.69 -5.17 11.42
N PRO A 16 12.44 -5.04 10.89
CA PRO A 16 11.27 -5.08 11.75
C PRO A 16 11.19 -6.46 12.44
N SER A 17 10.51 -6.53 13.57
CA SER A 17 10.25 -7.79 14.27
C SER A 17 8.76 -8.07 14.31
N CYS A 18 8.40 -9.36 14.27
CA CYS A 18 7.04 -9.79 14.50
C CYS A 18 6.63 -9.42 15.93
N TYR A 19 5.53 -8.70 16.09
CA TYR A 19 5.09 -8.29 17.42
C TYR A 19 4.65 -9.47 18.31
N CYS A 20 4.22 -10.58 17.71
CA CYS A 20 3.82 -11.78 18.45
C CYS A 20 5.04 -12.62 18.87
N CYS A 21 5.83 -13.15 17.93
CA CYS A 21 6.95 -14.05 18.25
C CYS A 21 8.29 -13.35 18.51
N LYS A 22 8.37 -12.02 18.32
CA LYS A 22 9.57 -11.18 18.47
C LYS A 22 10.74 -11.52 17.53
N LEU A 23 10.57 -12.50 16.64
CA LEU A 23 11.59 -12.84 15.64
C LEU A 23 11.72 -11.72 14.59
N PRO A 24 12.96 -11.43 14.14
CA PRO A 24 13.19 -10.44 13.09
C PRO A 24 12.62 -10.93 11.75
N MET A 25 12.12 -9.99 10.96
CA MET A 25 11.55 -10.20 9.63
C MET A 25 12.52 -9.70 8.56
N VAL A 26 12.65 -10.48 7.49
CA VAL A 26 13.42 -10.10 6.30
C VAL A 26 12.44 -9.56 5.27
N ILE A 27 12.44 -8.23 5.11
CA ILE A 27 11.59 -7.54 4.13
C ILE A 27 12.48 -6.90 3.06
N GLU A 28 12.26 -7.29 1.81
CA GLU A 28 13.08 -6.92 0.66
C GLU A 28 12.24 -6.27 -0.44
N ARG A 29 12.79 -5.26 -1.13
CA ARG A 29 12.06 -4.38 -2.05
C ARG A 29 11.31 -5.06 -3.20
N ASN A 30 11.79 -6.23 -3.64
CA ASN A 30 11.30 -6.91 -4.84
C ASN A 30 10.82 -8.34 -4.55
N LYS A 31 10.40 -8.62 -3.31
CA LYS A 31 9.85 -9.94 -2.92
C LYS A 31 8.38 -9.81 -2.53
N SER A 32 7.64 -10.91 -2.66
CA SER A 32 6.29 -11.00 -2.07
C SER A 32 6.38 -10.95 -0.55
N HIS A 33 5.37 -10.33 0.06
CA HIS A 33 5.23 -10.16 1.51
C HIS A 33 3.84 -10.65 1.99
N GLU A 34 3.27 -11.63 1.30
CA GLU A 34 1.94 -12.20 1.59
C GLU A 34 1.82 -12.81 3.00
N ASP A 35 2.95 -13.17 3.61
CA ASP A 35 3.05 -13.70 4.96
C ASP A 35 3.17 -12.60 6.03
N ILE A 36 3.18 -11.33 5.65
CA ILE A 36 3.33 -10.19 6.55
C ILE A 36 2.02 -9.41 6.64
N LEU A 37 1.57 -9.19 7.88
CA LEU A 37 0.41 -8.36 8.18
C LEU A 37 0.84 -7.13 8.98
N TYR A 38 0.13 -6.02 8.78
CA TYR A 38 0.32 -4.81 9.58
C TYR A 38 -0.96 -4.48 10.32
N PHE A 39 -0.89 -4.47 11.65
CA PHE A 39 -2.03 -4.23 12.53
C PHE A 39 -1.59 -3.39 13.72
N ASP A 40 -2.38 -2.37 14.06
CA ASP A 40 -2.16 -1.53 15.24
C ASP A 40 -0.71 -1.02 15.34
N LYS A 41 -0.18 -0.49 14.23
CA LYS A 41 1.19 0.04 14.09
C LYS A 41 2.33 -0.99 14.22
N HIS A 42 2.02 -2.28 14.15
CA HIS A 42 3.01 -3.35 14.29
C HIS A 42 2.94 -4.37 13.15
N PHE A 43 4.08 -4.98 12.83
CA PHE A 43 4.17 -6.08 11.88
C PHE A 43 3.96 -7.44 12.56
N TYR A 44 3.30 -8.36 11.87
CA TYR A 44 3.05 -9.72 12.31
C TYR A 44 3.32 -10.70 11.18
N HIS A 45 3.86 -11.90 11.50
CA HIS A 45 3.73 -13.01 10.58
C HIS A 45 2.26 -13.40 10.55
N ARG A 46 1.74 -13.74 9.38
CA ARG A 46 0.34 -14.11 9.18
C ARG A 46 -0.08 -15.22 10.14
N ASP A 47 0.72 -16.27 10.25
CA ASP A 47 0.42 -17.40 11.14
C ASP A 47 0.45 -17.00 12.62
N CYS A 48 1.38 -16.12 13.01
CA CYS A 48 1.40 -15.61 14.39
C CYS A 48 0.16 -14.76 14.70
N TYR A 49 -0.29 -13.93 13.77
CA TYR A 49 -1.49 -13.12 13.94
C TYR A 49 -2.74 -14.01 14.06
N LEU A 50 -2.89 -14.98 13.15
CA LEU A 50 -4.01 -15.93 13.17
C LEU A 50 -3.99 -16.80 14.42
N GLY A 51 -2.82 -17.31 14.81
CA GLY A 51 -2.60 -18.06 16.05
C GLY A 51 -3.02 -17.26 17.29
N MET A 52 -2.65 -15.99 17.37
CA MET A 52 -3.04 -15.08 18.45
C MET A 52 -4.56 -14.79 18.46
N LYS A 53 -5.21 -14.78 17.29
CA LYS A 53 -6.63 -14.48 17.14
C LYS A 53 -7.55 -15.70 17.21
N LYS A 54 -7.01 -16.92 17.29
CA LYS A 54 -7.78 -18.17 17.41
C LYS A 54 -8.98 -18.04 18.36
N ILE A 55 -10.12 -18.55 17.92
CA ILE A 55 -11.37 -18.52 18.68
C ILE A 55 -11.57 -19.91 19.28
N ARG A 56 -11.54 -19.97 20.61
CA ARG A 56 -11.83 -21.20 21.37
C ARG A 56 -13.16 -21.05 22.08
N LYS A 57 -13.99 -22.10 22.05
CA LYS A 57 -15.25 -22.21 22.82
C LYS A 57 -15.33 -23.58 23.48
N LYS A 58 -16.13 -23.71 24.53
CA LYS A 58 -16.38 -25.00 25.17
C LYS A 58 -17.65 -25.63 24.63
N CYS A 59 -17.60 -26.93 24.37
CA CYS A 59 -18.80 -27.71 24.08
C CYS A 59 -19.69 -27.75 25.33
N TYR A 60 -20.95 -27.37 25.22
CA TYR A 60 -21.86 -27.41 26.37
C TYR A 60 -22.21 -28.83 26.83
N CYS A 61 -22.02 -29.84 25.99
CA CYS A 61 -22.29 -31.24 26.32
C CYS A 61 -21.10 -31.94 27.01
N CYS A 62 -19.90 -31.93 26.40
CA CYS A 62 -18.73 -32.60 26.98
C CYS A 62 -17.81 -31.68 27.79
N SER A 63 -18.03 -30.36 27.78
CA SER A 63 -17.18 -29.34 28.43
C SER A 63 -15.75 -29.21 27.89
N GLU A 64 -15.39 -29.95 26.84
CA GLU A 64 -14.09 -29.86 26.16
C GLU A 64 -13.98 -28.59 25.32
N GLU A 65 -12.75 -28.10 25.15
CA GLU A 65 -12.47 -26.94 24.30
C GLU A 65 -12.44 -27.32 22.81
N MET A 66 -12.99 -26.43 21.99
CA MET A 66 -13.11 -26.55 20.55
C MET A 66 -12.49 -25.31 19.92
N GLU A 67 -11.58 -25.50 18.97
CA GLU A 67 -11.15 -24.42 18.08
C GLU A 67 -12.23 -24.22 17.03
N LEU A 68 -12.73 -22.99 16.90
CA LEU A 68 -13.73 -22.65 15.90
C LEU A 68 -13.03 -22.24 14.61
N GLU A 69 -13.38 -22.91 13.51
CA GLU A 69 -12.94 -22.59 12.16
C GLU A 69 -14.09 -21.99 11.35
N GLN A 70 -13.77 -21.16 10.35
CA GLN A 70 -14.79 -20.66 9.43
C GLN A 70 -15.39 -21.84 8.65
N ASN A 71 -16.71 -21.88 8.57
CA ASN A 71 -17.47 -22.93 7.88
C ASN A 71 -17.26 -24.36 8.44
N ASP A 72 -16.98 -24.49 9.73
CA ASP A 72 -16.89 -25.80 10.38
C ASP A 72 -18.28 -26.46 10.54
N GLU A 73 -18.56 -27.45 9.71
CA GLU A 73 -19.80 -28.22 9.74
C GLU A 73 -19.93 -29.15 10.97
N ASN A 74 -18.88 -29.30 11.77
CA ASN A 74 -18.87 -30.12 12.98
C ASN A 74 -19.24 -29.35 14.25
N VAL A 75 -19.55 -28.06 14.14
CA VAL A 75 -19.99 -27.21 15.25
C VAL A 75 -21.46 -26.82 15.07
N LEU A 76 -22.19 -26.78 16.18
CA LEU A 76 -23.58 -26.35 16.24
C LEU A 76 -23.76 -25.23 17.26
N PHE A 77 -24.69 -24.33 16.99
CA PHE A 77 -25.08 -23.26 17.91
C PHE A 77 -26.57 -23.38 18.25
N TYR A 78 -26.84 -23.79 19.49
CA TYR A 78 -28.20 -24.04 19.99
C TYR A 78 -28.40 -23.37 21.34
N LYS A 79 -29.48 -22.58 21.47
CA LYS A 79 -29.82 -21.84 22.70
C LYS A 79 -28.62 -21.10 23.32
N GLN A 80 -27.91 -20.31 22.50
CA GLN A 80 -26.76 -19.52 22.93
C GLN A 80 -25.52 -20.33 23.39
N HIS A 81 -25.46 -21.61 23.05
CA HIS A 81 -24.36 -22.48 23.41
C HIS A 81 -23.79 -23.21 22.19
N TYR A 82 -22.47 -23.41 22.21
CA TYR A 82 -21.74 -24.16 21.19
C TYR A 82 -21.67 -25.64 21.56
N TYR A 83 -21.80 -26.51 20.55
CA TYR A 83 -21.71 -27.96 20.71
C TYR A 83 -20.87 -28.55 19.58
N HIS A 84 -20.15 -29.65 19.86
CA HIS A 84 -19.78 -30.58 18.80
C HIS A 84 -21.06 -31.19 18.21
N LYS A 85 -21.12 -31.34 16.89
CA LYS A 85 -22.23 -31.98 16.17
C LYS A 85 -22.56 -33.36 16.73
N ASN A 86 -21.54 -34.19 16.92
CA ASN A 86 -21.70 -35.54 17.46
C ASN A 86 -22.23 -35.53 18.91
N CYS A 87 -21.72 -34.65 19.77
CA CYS A 87 -22.21 -34.53 21.14
C CYS A 87 -23.70 -34.10 21.17
N PHE A 88 -24.10 -33.19 20.30
CA PHE A 88 -25.49 -32.74 20.19
C PHE A 88 -26.42 -33.84 19.69
N VAL A 89 -26.01 -34.60 18.66
CA VAL A 89 -26.77 -35.74 18.13
C VAL A 89 -26.97 -36.81 19.21
N ASN A 90 -25.90 -37.17 19.92
CA ASN A 90 -25.96 -38.13 21.02
C ASN A 90 -26.90 -37.64 22.13
N TRP A 91 -26.78 -36.37 22.52
CA TRP A 91 -27.66 -35.74 23.51
C TRP A 91 -29.15 -35.77 23.07
N CYS A 92 -29.44 -35.55 21.79
CA CYS A 92 -30.81 -35.68 21.26
C CYS A 92 -31.32 -37.12 21.35
N ASN A 93 -30.47 -38.11 21.08
CA ASN A 93 -30.82 -39.54 21.07
C ASN A 93 -31.02 -40.13 22.47
N GLU A 94 -30.32 -39.64 23.49
CA GLU A 94 -30.40 -40.14 24.87
C GLU A 94 -31.79 -40.02 25.51
N LYS A 95 -32.57 -38.98 25.18
CA LYS A 95 -33.94 -38.80 25.68
C LYS A 95 -34.84 -38.37 24.54
N LYS A 96 -35.85 -39.18 24.21
CA LYS A 96 -36.77 -38.93 23.09
C LYS A 96 -37.92 -37.97 23.46
N THR A 97 -37.60 -36.86 24.11
CA THR A 97 -38.60 -35.80 24.37
C THR A 97 -39.00 -35.11 23.07
N VAL A 98 -40.20 -34.54 23.01
CA VAL A 98 -40.69 -33.80 21.83
C VAL A 98 -39.70 -32.69 21.44
N ALA A 99 -39.15 -31.96 22.41
CA ALA A 99 -38.15 -30.93 22.17
C ALA A 99 -36.86 -31.45 21.52
N ARG A 100 -36.35 -32.62 21.95
CA ARG A 100 -35.14 -33.22 21.38
C ARG A 100 -35.38 -33.82 20.00
N LYS A 101 -36.56 -34.39 19.74
CA LYS A 101 -36.95 -34.82 18.39
C LYS A 101 -36.99 -33.65 17.41
N ASN A 102 -37.60 -32.53 17.81
CA ASN A 102 -37.63 -31.32 17.00
C ASN A 102 -36.23 -30.75 16.78
N ALA A 103 -35.38 -30.73 17.82
CA ALA A 103 -34.00 -30.28 17.68
C ALA A 103 -33.18 -31.17 16.72
N SER A 104 -33.33 -32.49 16.81
CA SER A 104 -32.67 -33.44 15.91
C SER A 104 -33.12 -33.31 14.45
N ALA A 105 -34.37 -32.92 14.21
CA ALA A 105 -34.89 -32.71 12.86
C ALA A 105 -34.41 -31.39 12.22
N ASN A 106 -33.86 -30.47 13.02
CA ASN A 106 -33.44 -29.13 12.58
C ASN A 106 -31.93 -28.89 12.77
N ILE A 107 -31.10 -29.94 12.71
CA ILE A 107 -29.66 -29.85 12.96
C ILE A 107 -28.99 -28.86 11.99
N GLU A 108 -29.32 -28.92 10.70
CA GLU A 108 -28.74 -28.04 9.67
C GLU A 108 -28.95 -26.57 10.01
N LYS A 109 -30.14 -26.19 10.47
CA LYS A 109 -30.42 -24.83 10.95
C LYS A 109 -29.46 -24.38 12.06
N TYR A 110 -29.03 -25.29 12.93
CA TYR A 110 -28.09 -24.98 14.01
C TYR A 110 -26.63 -25.01 13.56
N VAL A 111 -26.31 -25.70 12.45
CA VAL A 111 -25.03 -25.56 11.75
C VAL A 111 -24.97 -24.18 11.12
N ASP A 112 -26.01 -23.77 10.38
CA ASP A 112 -26.07 -22.44 9.75
C ASP A 112 -26.00 -21.33 10.79
N ALA A 113 -26.71 -21.47 11.92
CA ALA A 113 -26.61 -20.54 13.03
C ALA A 113 -25.20 -20.49 13.63
N ALA A 114 -24.48 -21.63 13.69
CA ALA A 114 -23.09 -21.66 14.11
C ALA A 114 -22.18 -20.94 13.12
N THR A 115 -22.33 -21.21 11.82
CA THR A 115 -21.56 -20.56 10.76
C THR A 115 -21.69 -19.03 10.84
N THR A 116 -22.91 -18.51 10.96
CA THR A 116 -23.15 -17.07 11.13
C THR A 116 -22.51 -16.52 12.42
N ALA A 117 -22.73 -17.19 13.56
CA ALA A 117 -22.18 -16.74 14.84
C ALA A 117 -20.64 -16.77 14.87
N VAL A 118 -20.04 -17.79 14.23
CA VAL A 118 -18.58 -17.90 14.07
C VAL A 118 -18.08 -16.77 13.18
N GLN A 119 -18.73 -16.53 12.03
CA GLN A 119 -18.35 -15.46 11.12
C GLN A 119 -18.34 -14.08 11.81
N GLU A 120 -19.38 -13.75 12.57
CA GLU A 120 -19.44 -12.51 13.37
C GLU A 120 -18.27 -12.40 14.38
N LEU A 121 -17.86 -13.52 14.99
CA LEU A 121 -16.71 -13.54 15.90
C LEU A 121 -15.38 -13.30 15.16
N PHE A 122 -15.22 -13.87 13.96
CA PHE A 122 -14.03 -13.68 13.12
C PHE A 122 -13.92 -12.21 12.66
N GLU A 123 -15.02 -11.62 12.21
CA GLU A 123 -15.11 -10.20 11.84
C GLU A 123 -14.77 -9.29 13.02
N LYS A 124 -15.37 -9.54 14.20
CA LYS A 124 -15.08 -8.78 15.42
C LYS A 124 -13.61 -8.87 15.83
N LYS A 125 -12.98 -10.01 15.61
CA LYS A 125 -11.55 -10.21 15.90
C LYS A 125 -10.60 -9.74 14.78
N LYS A 126 -11.14 -9.33 13.62
CA LYS A 126 -10.41 -8.96 12.40
C LYS A 126 -9.54 -10.10 11.86
N CYS A 127 -10.04 -11.32 11.92
CA CYS A 127 -9.36 -12.52 11.41
C CYS A 127 -10.13 -13.24 10.30
N ASP A 128 -11.23 -12.67 9.81
CA ASP A 128 -11.88 -13.11 8.57
C ASP A 128 -11.02 -12.78 7.33
N SER A 129 -11.29 -13.45 6.21
CA SER A 129 -10.52 -13.30 4.96
C SER A 129 -10.45 -11.86 4.45
N SER A 130 -11.53 -11.08 4.56
CA SER A 130 -11.57 -9.68 4.11
C SER A 130 -10.70 -8.79 4.99
N SER A 131 -10.78 -8.96 6.31
CA SER A 131 -9.90 -8.26 7.26
C SER A 131 -8.44 -8.59 7.00
N ILE A 132 -8.09 -9.86 6.80
CA ILE A 132 -6.71 -10.27 6.53
C ILE A 132 -6.18 -9.62 5.25
N ALA A 133 -6.97 -9.58 4.18
CA ALA A 133 -6.58 -8.90 2.94
C ALA A 133 -6.35 -7.40 3.14
N ILE A 134 -7.15 -6.74 3.98
CA ILE A 134 -6.94 -5.32 4.34
C ILE A 134 -5.62 -5.15 5.11
N LEU A 135 -5.33 -5.99 6.10
CA LEU A 135 -4.10 -5.92 6.89
C LEU A 135 -2.85 -6.20 6.06
N GLN A 136 -2.95 -7.07 5.06
CA GLN A 136 -1.89 -7.34 4.10
C GLN A 136 -1.63 -6.11 3.22
N LYS A 137 -2.67 -5.52 2.62
CA LYS A 137 -2.53 -4.27 1.85
C LYS A 137 -1.93 -3.13 2.66
N GLN A 138 -2.28 -3.04 3.95
CA GLN A 138 -1.67 -2.07 4.87
C GLN A 138 -0.18 -2.35 5.09
N ALA A 139 0.22 -3.63 5.17
CA ALA A 139 1.63 -4.01 5.26
C ALA A 139 2.40 -3.63 4.00
N GLU A 140 1.89 -4.00 2.82
CA GLU A 140 2.47 -3.67 1.52
C GLU A 140 2.68 -2.16 1.37
N LYS A 141 1.64 -1.37 1.68
CA LYS A 141 1.74 0.09 1.68
C LYS A 141 2.82 0.57 2.63
N ARG A 142 2.84 0.10 3.88
CA ARG A 142 3.81 0.55 4.89
C ARG A 142 5.25 0.22 4.50
N ILE A 143 5.47 -0.95 3.90
CA ILE A 143 6.76 -1.41 3.39
C ILE A 143 7.20 -0.53 2.22
N SER A 144 6.30 -0.26 1.27
CA SER A 144 6.55 0.64 0.14
C SER A 144 6.94 2.04 0.62
N ASP A 145 6.13 2.64 1.51
CA ASP A 145 6.38 3.96 2.10
C ASP A 145 7.76 4.03 2.78
N TRP A 146 8.18 2.95 3.44
CA TRP A 146 9.51 2.88 4.06
C TRP A 146 10.63 2.91 3.03
N PHE A 147 10.52 2.11 1.96
CA PHE A 147 11.53 2.03 0.91
C PHE A 147 11.65 3.35 0.14
N ILE A 148 10.51 3.98 -0.18
CA ILE A 148 10.46 5.29 -0.82
C ILE A 148 11.08 6.36 0.09
N GLY A 149 10.73 6.36 1.38
CA GLY A 149 11.34 7.27 2.37
C GLY A 149 12.85 7.07 2.49
N SER A 150 13.33 5.82 2.43
CA SER A 150 14.76 5.51 2.41
C SER A 150 15.45 6.02 1.14
N ASP A 151 14.81 5.91 -0.02
CA ASP A 151 15.34 6.41 -1.28
C ASP A 151 15.43 7.94 -1.28
N LEU A 152 14.39 8.61 -0.78
CA LEU A 152 14.40 10.06 -0.60
C LEU A 152 15.55 10.51 0.32
N CYS A 153 15.76 9.80 1.43
CA CYS A 153 16.89 10.09 2.31
C CYS A 153 18.24 9.86 1.61
N ALA A 154 18.40 8.76 0.86
CA ALA A 154 19.63 8.47 0.13
C ALA A 154 19.92 9.53 -0.93
N PHE A 155 18.90 9.93 -1.69
CA PHE A 155 18.97 11.01 -2.66
C PHE A 155 19.43 12.32 -2.01
N ILE A 156 18.80 12.75 -0.91
CA ILE A 156 19.15 14.01 -0.24
C ILE A 156 20.57 13.99 0.33
N ARG A 157 21.00 12.88 0.94
CA ARG A 157 22.40 12.76 1.43
C ARG A 157 23.41 12.96 0.31
N ASN A 158 23.16 12.33 -0.83
CA ASN A 158 24.06 12.38 -1.97
C ASN A 158 24.05 13.75 -2.66
N GLU A 159 22.87 14.37 -2.80
CA GLU A 159 22.75 15.65 -3.49
C GLU A 159 23.36 16.81 -2.68
N TYR A 160 23.15 16.82 -1.36
CA TYR A 160 23.53 17.95 -0.51
C TYR A 160 24.81 17.68 0.31
N ASP A 161 25.45 16.53 0.09
CA ASP A 161 26.65 16.08 0.81
C ASP A 161 26.47 16.16 2.35
N ILE A 162 25.41 15.50 2.84
CA ILE A 162 25.08 15.45 4.27
C ILE A 162 24.99 14.03 4.80
N THR A 163 25.34 13.87 6.08
CA THR A 163 25.19 12.59 6.79
C THR A 163 23.79 12.46 7.40
N GLU A 164 23.34 13.50 8.09
CA GLU A 164 22.06 13.52 8.81
C GLU A 164 21.00 14.30 8.03
N VAL A 165 20.07 13.57 7.42
CA VAL A 165 18.95 14.18 6.69
C VAL A 165 18.01 14.84 7.71
N PRO A 166 17.53 16.08 7.47
CA PRO A 166 16.55 16.77 8.34
C PRO A 166 15.15 16.16 8.19
N TRP A 167 15.02 14.88 8.54
CA TRP A 167 13.85 14.04 8.25
C TRP A 167 12.58 14.58 8.89
N THR A 168 12.65 15.16 10.09
CA THR A 168 11.47 15.74 10.76
C THR A 168 10.79 16.79 9.88
N ARG A 169 11.55 17.70 9.27
CA ARG A 169 11.00 18.76 8.39
C ARG A 169 10.45 18.21 7.09
N ILE A 170 11.11 17.20 6.52
CA ILE A 170 10.65 16.52 5.31
C ILE A 170 9.35 15.75 5.61
N LYS A 171 9.30 15.08 6.77
CA LYS A 171 8.14 14.34 7.24
C LYS A 171 6.93 15.24 7.46
N GLU A 172 7.12 16.45 7.99
CA GLU A 172 6.03 17.42 8.11
C GLU A 172 5.41 17.79 6.75
N VAL A 173 6.22 17.88 5.68
CA VAL A 173 5.71 18.10 4.31
C VAL A 173 5.00 16.85 3.79
N ILE A 174 5.54 15.66 4.07
CA ILE A 174 4.93 14.40 3.68
C ILE A 174 3.56 14.20 4.34
N ASP A 175 3.47 14.51 5.63
CA ASP A 175 2.27 14.33 6.43
C ASP A 175 1.28 15.50 6.28
N GLY A 176 1.66 16.60 5.61
CA GLY A 176 0.84 17.81 5.46
C GLY A 176 0.70 18.63 6.75
N THR A 177 1.63 18.48 7.68
CA THR A 177 1.65 19.19 8.97
C THR A 177 2.67 20.34 8.99
N SER A 178 3.26 20.66 7.85
CA SER A 178 4.25 21.73 7.74
C SER A 178 3.58 23.10 7.65
N TYR A 179 4.19 24.13 8.22
CA TYR A 179 3.77 25.51 7.99
C TYR A 179 3.81 25.94 6.51
N ARG A 180 4.49 25.16 5.66
CA ARG A 180 4.66 25.43 4.22
C ARG A 180 3.49 24.92 3.37
N THR A 181 2.74 23.93 3.87
CA THR A 181 1.64 23.29 3.13
C THR A 181 0.71 22.56 4.07
N GLU A 182 -0.59 22.80 3.90
CA GLU A 182 -1.65 22.02 4.54
C GLU A 182 -1.98 20.74 3.75
N THR A 183 -1.56 20.67 2.49
CA THR A 183 -1.75 19.51 1.62
C THR A 183 -0.56 18.55 1.78
N PRO A 184 -0.80 17.27 2.14
CA PRO A 184 0.24 16.24 2.18
C PRO A 184 0.87 16.01 0.80
N ILE A 185 2.20 15.86 0.77
CA ILE A 185 2.96 15.55 -0.44
C ILE A 185 3.61 14.17 -0.25
N PRO A 186 3.10 13.09 -0.87
CA PRO A 186 3.68 11.76 -0.70
C PRO A 186 5.19 11.74 -0.95
N ALA A 187 5.93 10.95 -0.18
CA ALA A 187 7.39 10.87 -0.31
C ALA A 187 7.85 10.50 -1.74
N GLU A 188 7.05 9.68 -2.44
CA GLU A 188 7.27 9.30 -3.83
C GLU A 188 7.20 10.51 -4.77
N ASP A 189 6.17 11.33 -4.60
CA ASP A 189 5.98 12.55 -5.39
C ASP A 189 7.07 13.56 -5.08
N LEU A 190 7.41 13.73 -3.81
CA LEU A 190 8.48 14.63 -3.40
C LEU A 190 9.82 14.22 -4.02
N LEU A 191 10.14 12.92 -4.02
CA LEU A 191 11.35 12.38 -4.67
C LEU A 191 11.34 12.60 -6.19
N ASP A 192 10.25 12.23 -6.88
CA ASP A 192 10.14 12.39 -8.34
C ASP A 192 10.25 13.87 -8.75
N MET A 193 9.58 14.77 -8.02
CA MET A 193 9.71 16.20 -8.23
C MET A 193 11.14 16.71 -8.05
N TRP A 194 11.84 16.23 -7.02
CA TRP A 194 13.21 16.63 -6.75
C TRP A 194 14.16 16.16 -7.85
N GLU A 195 14.06 14.90 -8.24
CA GLU A 195 14.88 14.33 -9.31
C GLU A 195 14.66 15.06 -10.64
N ARG A 196 13.39 15.32 -11.01
CA ARG A 196 13.05 16.03 -12.25
C ARG A 196 13.57 17.46 -12.29
N LYS A 197 13.58 18.14 -11.13
CA LYS A 197 13.90 19.56 -11.05
C LYS A 197 15.31 19.84 -10.57
N ILE A 198 16.16 18.82 -10.41
CA ILE A 198 17.44 18.97 -9.74
C ILE A 198 18.34 20.05 -10.38
N ASP A 199 18.37 20.14 -11.71
CA ASP A 199 19.17 21.16 -12.39
C ASP A 199 18.62 22.58 -12.19
N VAL A 200 17.30 22.72 -12.09
CA VAL A 200 16.65 24.00 -11.79
C VAL A 200 16.93 24.42 -10.36
N LEU A 201 16.83 23.48 -9.41
CA LEU A 201 17.12 23.68 -8.00
C LEU A 201 18.59 24.08 -7.79
N ARG A 202 19.54 23.36 -8.42
CA ARG A 202 20.97 23.71 -8.41
C ARG A 202 21.23 25.11 -8.94
N LYS A 203 20.60 25.51 -10.05
CA LYS A 203 20.70 26.88 -10.59
C LYS A 203 20.14 27.92 -9.62
N ALA A 204 19.02 27.62 -8.96
CA ALA A 204 18.44 28.50 -7.95
C ALA A 204 19.36 28.65 -6.74
N ASN A 205 19.94 27.54 -6.27
CA ASN A 205 20.92 27.52 -5.17
C ASN A 205 22.18 28.32 -5.52
N GLN A 206 22.73 28.17 -6.73
CA GLN A 206 23.88 28.96 -7.20
C GLN A 206 23.58 30.46 -7.18
N LYS A 207 22.40 30.88 -7.68
CA LYS A 207 21.98 32.29 -7.64
C LYS A 207 21.76 32.82 -6.22
N LYS A 208 21.34 31.96 -5.30
CA LYS A 208 21.19 32.31 -3.89
C LYS A 208 22.56 32.52 -3.24
N LEU A 209 23.47 31.56 -3.43
CA LEU A 209 24.86 31.63 -2.97
C LEU A 209 25.58 32.87 -3.50
N SER A 210 25.37 33.24 -4.77
CA SER A 210 26.01 34.41 -5.39
C SER A 210 25.50 35.76 -4.85
N LYS A 211 24.35 35.78 -4.19
CA LYS A 211 23.73 37.00 -3.63
C LYS A 211 23.98 37.17 -2.14
N GLN A 212 24.46 36.14 -1.45
CA GLN A 212 24.74 36.20 -0.02
C GLN A 212 26.10 36.85 0.23
N GLY A 213 26.16 37.69 1.27
CA GLY A 213 27.39 38.37 1.66
C GLY A 213 28.43 37.38 2.19
N ALA A 214 29.71 37.76 2.14
CA ALA A 214 30.84 36.90 2.50
C ALA A 214 30.76 36.29 3.93
N ASP A 215 30.02 36.93 4.83
CA ASP A 215 29.86 36.51 6.23
C ASP A 215 28.65 35.59 6.49
N GLU A 216 27.77 35.38 5.50
CA GLU A 216 26.54 34.61 5.68
C GLU A 216 26.77 33.13 5.32
N LYS A 217 27.02 32.29 6.32
CA LYS A 217 27.24 30.84 6.12
C LYS A 217 25.96 30.16 5.65
N VAL A 218 25.98 29.63 4.43
CA VAL A 218 24.91 28.81 3.88
C VAL A 218 25.16 27.35 4.23
N THR A 219 24.28 26.76 5.03
CA THR A 219 24.36 25.33 5.36
C THR A 219 23.56 24.48 4.36
N PRO A 220 23.92 23.21 4.15
CA PRO A 220 23.13 22.29 3.34
C PRO A 220 21.66 22.21 3.75
N GLU A 221 21.36 22.27 5.06
CA GLU A 221 19.98 22.23 5.56
C GLU A 221 19.16 23.44 5.11
N MET A 222 19.80 24.61 4.96
CA MET A 222 19.15 25.81 4.42
C MET A 222 18.84 25.66 2.93
N LEU A 223 19.71 25.00 2.17
CA LEU A 223 19.48 24.69 0.75
C LEU A 223 18.35 23.68 0.59
N ILE A 224 18.35 22.60 1.37
CA ILE A 224 17.26 21.61 1.39
C ILE A 224 15.93 22.29 1.71
N GLY A 225 15.89 23.13 2.74
CA GLY A 225 14.68 23.87 3.09
C GLY A 225 14.22 24.83 2.00
N TYR A 226 15.15 25.46 1.28
CA TYR A 226 14.86 26.35 0.17
C TYR A 226 14.28 25.59 -1.03
N ASP A 227 14.93 24.50 -1.44
CA ASP A 227 14.46 23.66 -2.53
C ASP A 227 13.11 23.03 -2.23
N MET A 228 12.91 22.55 -1.00
CA MET A 228 11.60 22.06 -0.54
C MET A 228 10.51 23.13 -0.65
N THR A 229 10.83 24.41 -0.40
CA THR A 229 9.87 25.52 -0.60
C THR A 229 9.46 25.64 -2.07
N ILE A 230 10.44 25.57 -2.98
CA ILE A 230 10.20 25.65 -4.42
C ILE A 230 9.33 24.48 -4.87
N LEU A 231 9.63 23.27 -4.38
CA LEU A 231 8.87 22.06 -4.72
C LEU A 231 7.44 22.14 -4.21
N VAL A 232 7.24 22.48 -2.93
CA VAL A 232 5.90 22.66 -2.33
C VAL A 232 5.07 23.65 -3.14
N ASN A 233 5.63 24.82 -3.49
CA ASN A 233 4.93 25.83 -4.28
C ASN A 233 4.57 25.38 -5.70
N LYS A 234 5.24 24.34 -6.22
CA LYS A 234 5.00 23.79 -7.55
C LYS A 234 4.24 22.46 -7.53
N TYR A 235 3.76 22.01 -6.37
CA TYR A 235 3.13 20.71 -6.23
C TYR A 235 1.80 20.61 -7.00
N ASN A 236 0.95 21.64 -6.96
CA ASN A 236 -0.29 21.66 -7.75
C ASN A 236 -0.02 21.54 -9.26
N SER A 237 0.99 22.25 -9.78
CA SER A 237 1.40 22.11 -11.18
C SER A 237 1.89 20.70 -11.50
N TYR A 238 2.60 20.06 -10.56
CA TYR A 238 3.05 18.68 -10.70
C TYR A 238 1.88 17.68 -10.71
N LEU A 239 0.86 17.87 -9.86
CA LEU A 239 -0.35 17.05 -9.89
C LEU A 239 -1.08 17.16 -11.22
N ASN A 240 -1.24 18.38 -11.75
CA ASN A 240 -1.84 18.60 -13.07
C ASN A 240 -1.03 17.91 -14.17
N TRP A 241 0.31 17.96 -14.09
CA TRP A 241 1.18 17.26 -15.01
C TRP A 241 1.00 15.73 -14.93
N LYS A 242 0.96 15.14 -13.72
CA LYS A 242 0.70 13.69 -13.56
C LYS A 242 -0.63 13.29 -14.17
N GLU A 243 -1.67 14.11 -13.99
CA GLU A 243 -2.99 13.82 -14.55
C GLU A 243 -2.98 13.87 -16.08
N LYS A 244 -2.33 14.90 -16.67
CA LYS A 244 -2.10 14.94 -18.13
C LYS A 244 -1.36 13.69 -18.64
N GLN A 245 -0.34 13.22 -17.90
CA GLN A 245 0.38 11.99 -18.30
C GLN A 245 -0.51 10.75 -18.26
N LYS A 246 -1.42 10.63 -17.29
CA LYS A 246 -2.37 9.51 -17.25
C LYS A 246 -3.33 9.54 -18.42
N ILE A 247 -3.86 10.71 -18.76
CA ILE A 247 -4.76 10.90 -19.91
C ILE A 247 -4.03 10.47 -21.20
N LEU A 248 -2.82 10.99 -21.42
CA LEU A 248 -1.99 10.63 -22.59
C LEU A 248 -1.64 9.14 -22.64
N ALA A 249 -1.42 8.49 -21.49
CA ALA A 249 -1.15 7.06 -21.44
C ALA A 249 -2.41 6.24 -21.81
N ALA A 250 -3.58 6.63 -21.31
CA ALA A 250 -4.85 6.01 -21.63
C ALA A 250 -5.23 6.20 -23.12
N GLU A 251 -5.01 7.39 -23.67
CA GLU A 251 -5.21 7.68 -25.09
C GLU A 251 -4.31 6.79 -25.97
N LYS A 252 -3.02 6.62 -25.61
CA LYS A 252 -2.11 5.71 -26.33
C LYS A 252 -2.52 4.25 -26.24
N GLU A 253 -3.10 3.81 -25.12
CA GLU A 253 -3.66 2.46 -25.02
C GLU A 253 -4.90 2.31 -25.90
N HIS A 254 -5.78 3.33 -25.91
CA HIS A 254 -6.95 3.37 -26.78
C HIS A 254 -6.58 3.34 -28.26
N GLU A 255 -5.61 4.16 -28.69
CA GLU A 255 -5.07 4.16 -30.06
C GLU A 255 -4.48 2.81 -30.45
N LYS A 256 -3.80 2.11 -29.53
CA LYS A 256 -3.30 0.74 -29.79
C LYS A 256 -4.45 -0.24 -29.96
N THR A 257 -5.49 -0.16 -29.14
CA THR A 257 -6.66 -1.04 -29.27
C THR A 257 -7.47 -0.75 -30.53
N GLU A 258 -7.65 0.52 -30.90
CA GLU A 258 -8.33 0.93 -32.13
C GLU A 258 -7.53 0.57 -33.38
N ASN A 259 -6.20 0.69 -33.36
CA ASN A 259 -5.35 0.24 -34.46
C ASN A 259 -5.40 -1.29 -34.65
N ILE A 260 -5.48 -2.06 -33.56
CA ILE A 260 -5.65 -3.53 -33.64
C ILE A 260 -7.01 -3.88 -34.24
N VAL A 261 -8.09 -3.22 -33.81
CA VAL A 261 -9.44 -3.42 -34.36
C VAL A 261 -9.51 -3.02 -35.84
N SER A 262 -8.90 -1.88 -36.19
CA SER A 262 -8.85 -1.40 -37.58
C SER A 262 -8.05 -2.35 -38.48
N GLN A 263 -6.90 -2.87 -38.01
CA GLN A 263 -6.14 -3.89 -38.72
C GLN A 263 -6.93 -5.19 -38.93
N ALA A 264 -7.66 -5.64 -37.90
CA ALA A 264 -8.55 -6.82 -38.00
C ALA A 264 -9.68 -6.64 -39.02
N ILE A 265 -10.22 -5.41 -39.19
CA ILE A 265 -11.27 -5.09 -40.17
C ILE A 265 -10.67 -4.96 -41.60
N THR A 266 -9.44 -4.46 -41.73
CA THR A 266 -8.79 -4.25 -43.05
C THR A 266 -8.19 -5.49 -43.70
N HIS A 267 -8.05 -6.62 -43.00
CA HIS A 267 -7.64 -7.89 -43.64
C HIS A 267 -8.67 -8.45 -44.65
N GLY A 268 -9.79 -7.75 -44.88
CA GLY A 268 -10.79 -8.09 -45.90
C GLY A 268 -10.75 -7.25 -47.19
N ARG A 269 -9.91 -6.22 -47.36
CA ARG A 269 -9.85 -5.42 -48.60
C ARG A 269 -8.45 -4.87 -48.91
N PRO A 270 -8.02 -4.80 -50.19
CA PRO A 270 -6.75 -4.20 -50.56
C PRO A 270 -6.85 -2.67 -50.48
N VAL A 271 -5.88 -2.02 -49.80
CA VAL A 271 -5.79 -0.56 -49.70
C VAL A 271 -4.64 -0.08 -50.58
N GLU A 272 -4.97 0.86 -51.47
CA GLU A 272 -4.04 1.61 -52.32
C GLU A 272 -3.24 2.64 -51.50
N ASN A 273 -1.99 2.83 -51.90
CA ASN A 273 -1.04 3.74 -51.26
C ASN A 273 -1.45 5.20 -51.41
N HIS A 274 -1.68 5.89 -50.30
CA HIS A 274 -1.56 7.34 -50.24
C HIS A 274 -0.48 7.76 -49.26
N LYS A 275 0.42 8.62 -49.75
CA LYS A 275 1.46 9.34 -49.01
C LYS A 275 0.78 10.35 -48.08
N ASP A 276 1.22 10.39 -46.83
CA ASP A 276 0.94 11.52 -45.95
C ASP A 276 2.22 12.14 -45.38
N GLU A 277 2.17 13.46 -45.34
CA GLU A 277 3.24 14.41 -45.09
C GLU A 277 3.57 14.57 -43.59
N SER A 278 4.84 14.89 -43.34
CA SER A 278 5.43 15.52 -42.15
C SER A 278 4.81 15.22 -40.77
N LYS A 279 5.39 14.23 -40.08
CA LYS A 279 5.40 14.21 -38.60
C LYS A 279 6.23 15.40 -38.09
N LYS A 280 5.58 16.42 -37.54
CA LYS A 280 6.21 17.35 -36.59
C LYS A 280 6.69 16.52 -35.40
N SER A 281 7.99 16.48 -35.16
CA SER A 281 8.58 15.88 -33.97
C SER A 281 8.17 16.73 -32.76
N ASN A 282 7.27 16.22 -31.93
CA ASN A 282 7.03 16.76 -30.58
C ASN A 282 8.28 16.48 -29.74
N ASP A 283 9.18 17.46 -29.68
CA ASP A 283 10.35 17.41 -28.80
C ASP A 283 9.87 17.59 -27.33
N ILE A 284 10.39 16.75 -26.44
CA ILE A 284 10.03 16.72 -25.01
C ILE A 284 10.36 18.06 -24.32
N ASN A 285 11.30 18.82 -24.89
CA ASN A 285 11.68 20.15 -24.40
C ASN A 285 10.56 21.18 -24.55
N ASP A 286 9.76 21.13 -25.62
CA ASP A 286 8.65 22.06 -25.83
C ASP A 286 7.54 21.85 -24.79
N LEU A 287 7.33 20.61 -24.35
CA LEU A 287 6.39 20.29 -23.28
C LEU A 287 6.91 20.72 -21.90
N LEU A 288 8.24 20.77 -21.69
CA LEU A 288 8.81 21.28 -20.44
C LEU A 288 8.62 22.80 -20.33
N ASP A 289 8.80 23.54 -21.41
CA ASP A 289 8.62 25.00 -21.38
C ASP A 289 7.14 25.39 -21.19
N GLU A 290 6.19 24.64 -21.75
CA GLU A 290 4.75 24.87 -21.54
C GLU A 290 4.26 24.57 -20.11
N ILE A 291 5.01 23.76 -19.34
CA ILE A 291 4.73 23.48 -17.92
C ILE A 291 5.35 24.56 -17.00
N PHE A 292 6.42 25.23 -17.45
CA PHE A 292 7.32 25.98 -16.56
C PHE A 292 7.65 27.43 -16.97
N GLY A 293 7.09 27.94 -18.08
CA GLY A 293 7.06 29.36 -18.44
C GLY A 293 6.25 30.22 -17.47
#